data_AF-A0A6B3KFT2-F1
#
_entry.id   AF-A0A6B3KFT2-F1
#
_cell.length_a   1.000
_cell.length_b   1.000
_cell.length_c   1.000
_cell.angle_alpha   90.00
_cell.angle_beta   90.00
_cell.angle_gamma   90.00
#
_symmetry.space_group_name_H-M   'P 1'
#
loop_
_entity.id
_entity.type
_entity.pdbx_description
1 polymer ?
#
loop_
_entity_poly.entity_id
_entity_poly.type
_entity_poly.pdbx_seq_one_letter_code
_entity_poly.pdbx_strand_id
1 'polypeptide(L)'
;MTTLCNIAATLPQLARERPDQIAIRCPGARGANGFAAYDLTLSYAELDARSDAIAAGLARRGIGRGARAVVMVRPSPEFFLL
;
A
#
# COMPACT_ATOMS: atom_id res chain seq x y z
N MET A 1 5.36 20.18 21.53
CA MET A 1 5.16 19.84 20.10
C MET A 1 4.17 18.71 20.04
N THR A 2 3.09 18.83 19.27
CA THR A 2 2.15 17.72 19.03
C THR A 2 2.78 16.76 18.04
N THR A 3 3.16 15.57 18.52
CA THR A 3 3.60 14.49 17.65
C THR A 3 2.43 14.07 16.77
N LEU A 4 2.64 14.05 15.46
CA LEU A 4 1.65 13.57 14.50
C LEU A 4 1.37 12.08 14.78
N CYS A 5 0.25 11.79 15.45
CA CYS A 5 -0.17 10.41 15.73
C CYS A 5 -1.08 9.93 14.59
N ASN A 6 -0.47 9.60 13.45
CA ASN A 6 -1.16 9.04 12.30
C ASN A 6 -0.32 7.88 11.74
N ILE A 7 -0.88 6.66 11.75
CA ILE A 7 -0.17 5.47 11.25
C ILE A 7 0.22 5.60 9.76
N ALA A 8 -0.60 6.29 8.96
CA ALA A 8 -0.32 6.49 7.54
C ALA A 8 0.85 7.47 7.31
N ALA A 9 1.19 8.31 8.29
CA ALA A 9 2.27 9.29 8.13
C ALA A 9 3.67 8.66 8.05
N THR A 10 3.80 7.40 8.47
CA THR A 10 5.08 6.67 8.41
C THR A 10 5.48 6.30 6.98
N LEU A 11 4.52 6.00 6.09
CA LEU A 11 4.84 5.55 4.73
C LEU A 11 5.53 6.63 3.89
N PRO A 12 5.05 7.89 3.81
CA PRO A 12 5.75 8.95 3.10
C PRO A 12 7.13 9.31 3.69
N GLN A 13 7.35 9.02 4.98
CA GLN A 13 8.67 9.15 5.58
C GLN A 13 9.62 8.06 5.07
N LEU A 14 9.20 6.79 5.11
CA LEU A 14 10.00 5.67 4.65
C LEU A 14 10.27 5.73 3.13
N ALA A 15 9.30 6.19 2.33
CA ALA A 15 9.47 6.40 0.90
C ALA A 15 10.56 7.43 0.57
N ARG A 16 10.74 8.46 1.40
CA ARG A 16 11.82 9.46 1.23
C ARG A 16 13.16 8.96 1.74
N GLU A 17 13.18 8.26 2.87
CA GLU A 17 14.43 7.80 3.49
C GLU A 17 15.02 6.57 2.80
N ARG A 18 14.17 5.68 2.28
CA ARG A 18 14.53 4.36 1.76
C ARG A 18 13.69 3.98 0.53
N PRO A 19 13.71 4.79 -0.55
CA PRO A 19 12.79 4.66 -1.67
C PRO A 19 12.80 3.28 -2.31
N ASP A 20 13.98 2.69 -2.50
CA ASP A 20 14.18 1.41 -3.21
C ASP A 20 14.08 0.19 -2.28
N GLN A 21 13.95 0.40 -0.96
CA GLN A 21 13.81 -0.72 -0.02
C GLN A 21 12.44 -1.38 -0.20
N ILE A 22 12.45 -2.71 -0.33
CA ILE A 22 11.22 -3.50 -0.47
C ILE A 22 10.37 -3.36 0.79
N ALA A 23 9.16 -2.82 0.62
CA ALA A 23 8.16 -2.65 1.66
C ALA A 23 7.28 -3.90 1.79
N ILE A 24 6.88 -4.50 0.65
CA ILE A 24 5.99 -5.66 0.62
C ILE A 24 6.49 -6.69 -0.41
N ARG A 25 6.48 -7.96 -0.01
CA ARG A 25 6.56 -9.12 -0.92
C ARG A 25 5.20 -9.79 -0.99
N CYS A 26 4.65 -9.88 -2.19
CA CYS A 26 3.36 -10.47 -2.45
C CYS A 26 3.52 -11.81 -3.16
N PRO A 27 2.61 -12.77 -2.93
CA PRO A 27 2.64 -14.03 -3.67
C PRO A 27 2.41 -13.75 -5.16
N GLY A 28 3.41 -14.02 -5.99
CA GLY A 28 3.24 -14.05 -7.44
C GLY A 28 2.73 -15.41 -7.91
N ALA A 29 3.16 -15.83 -9.11
CA ALA A 29 2.74 -17.11 -9.66
C ALA A 29 3.21 -18.29 -8.79
N ARG A 30 2.43 -19.37 -8.80
CA ARG A 30 2.86 -20.63 -8.18
C ARG A 30 3.93 -21.28 -9.05
N GLY A 31 5.06 -21.62 -8.44
CA GLY A 31 6.13 -22.36 -9.10
C GLY A 31 5.78 -23.84 -9.27
N ALA A 32 6.67 -24.58 -9.95
CA ALA A 32 6.52 -26.02 -10.19
C ALA A 32 6.41 -26.86 -8.90
N ASN A 33 6.86 -26.33 -7.76
CA ASN A 33 6.75 -26.95 -6.43
C ASN A 33 5.40 -26.69 -5.73
N GLY A 34 4.47 -25.98 -6.37
CA GLY A 34 3.15 -25.67 -5.83
C GLY A 34 3.08 -24.46 -4.89
N PHE A 35 4.22 -23.86 -4.53
CA PHE A 35 4.30 -22.68 -3.66
C PHE A 35 4.39 -21.38 -4.47
N ALA A 36 3.91 -20.27 -3.90
CA ALA A 36 4.06 -18.95 -4.52
C ALA A 36 5.52 -18.48 -4.45
N ALA A 37 6.02 -17.87 -5.53
CA ALA A 37 7.42 -17.44 -5.61
C ALA A 37 7.75 -16.17 -4.80
N TYR A 38 6.73 -15.42 -4.36
CA TYR A 38 6.89 -14.12 -3.67
C TYR A 38 7.82 -13.13 -4.41
N ASP A 39 7.79 -13.21 -5.73
CA ASP A 39 8.57 -12.44 -6.70
C ASP A 39 7.94 -11.08 -7.02
N LEU A 40 6.66 -10.89 -6.70
CA LEU A 40 6.02 -9.58 -6.79
C LEU A 40 6.42 -8.72 -5.59
N THR A 41 7.17 -7.65 -5.83
CA THR A 41 7.64 -6.74 -4.79
C THR A 41 7.13 -5.33 -5.03
N LEU A 42 6.94 -4.58 -3.95
CA LEU A 42 6.76 -3.13 -3.99
C LEU A 42 7.81 -2.48 -3.10
N SER A 43 8.51 -1.49 -3.64
CA SER A 43 9.38 -0.61 -2.87
C SER A 43 8.53 0.38 -2.04
N TYR A 44 9.15 1.04 -1.04
CA TYR A 44 8.43 2.09 -0.30
C TYR A 44 7.95 3.23 -1.20
N ALA A 45 8.77 3.64 -2.18
CA ALA A 45 8.37 4.70 -3.12
C ALA A 45 7.19 4.27 -4.01
N GLU A 46 7.19 3.03 -4.51
CA GLU A 46 6.08 2.50 -5.31
C GLU A 46 4.80 2.35 -4.49
N LEU A 47 4.93 1.88 -3.24
CA LEU A 47 3.80 1.71 -2.33
C LEU A 47 3.13 3.05 -2.01
N ASP A 48 3.93 4.07 -1.67
CA ASP A 48 3.47 5.43 -1.36
C ASP A 48 2.76 6.06 -2.57
N ALA A 49 3.39 6.04 -3.75
CA ALA A 49 2.82 6.60 -4.97
C ALA A 49 1.50 5.91 -5.38
N ARG A 50 1.41 4.59 -5.25
CA ARG A 50 0.18 3.84 -5.55
C ARG A 50 -0.93 4.13 -4.53
N SER A 51 -0.60 4.20 -3.24
CA SER A 51 -1.53 4.58 -2.18
C SER A 51 -2.11 5.97 -2.42
N ASP A 52 -1.26 6.96 -2.72
CA ASP A 52 -1.68 8.33 -3.03
C ASP A 52 -2.58 8.42 -4.27
N ALA A 53 -2.25 7.67 -5.33
CA ALA A 53 -3.09 7.61 -6.52
C ALA A 53 -4.49 7.04 -6.23
N ILE A 54 -4.58 6.03 -5.37
CA ILE A 54 -5.85 5.44 -4.91
C ILE A 54 -6.62 6.45 -4.06
N ALA A 55 -5.96 7.08 -3.08
CA ALA A 55 -6.55 8.10 -2.23
C ALA A 55 -7.13 9.27 -3.04
N ALA A 56 -6.39 9.75 -4.05
CA ALA A 56 -6.89 10.77 -4.98
C ALA A 56 -8.12 10.28 -5.78
N GLY A 57 -8.12 9.01 -6.20
CA GLY A 57 -9.27 8.39 -6.88
C GLY A 57 -10.50 8.25 -5.98
N LEU A 58 -10.31 7.88 -4.72
CA LEU A 58 -11.37 7.78 -3.70
C LEU A 58 -11.96 9.15 -3.37
N ALA A 59 -11.11 10.16 -3.21
CA ALA A 59 -11.54 11.54 -2.97
C ALA A 59 -12.42 12.08 -4.11
N ARG A 60 -12.05 11.81 -5.37
CA ARG A 60 -12.87 12.15 -6.54
C ARG A 60 -14.24 11.46 -6.56
N ARG A 61 -14.41 10.36 -5.83
CA ARG A 61 -15.67 9.62 -5.67
C ARG A 61 -16.43 9.99 -4.39
N GLY A 62 -15.99 11.03 -3.68
CA GLY A 62 -16.65 11.51 -2.46
C GLY A 62 -16.25 10.76 -1.19
N ILE A 63 -15.23 9.89 -1.23
CA ILE A 63 -14.71 9.18 -0.06
C ILE A 63 -13.55 9.99 0.51
N GLY A 64 -13.74 10.60 1.67
CA GLY A 64 -12.77 11.48 2.32
C GLY A 64 -12.87 11.47 3.85
N ARG A 65 -12.40 12.54 4.49
CA ARG A 65 -12.40 12.65 5.96
C ARG A 65 -13.79 12.40 6.54
N GLY A 66 -13.87 11.51 7.53
CA GLY A 66 -15.11 11.14 8.21
C GLY A 66 -15.96 10.10 7.49
N ALA A 67 -15.59 9.71 6.26
CA ALA A 67 -16.25 8.61 5.56
C ALA A 67 -15.99 7.27 6.27
N ARG A 68 -17.02 6.43 6.37
CA ARG A 68 -16.90 5.04 6.79
C ARG A 68 -16.83 4.18 5.53
N ALA A 69 -15.71 3.49 5.35
CA ALA A 69 -15.47 2.64 4.19
C ALA A 69 -15.40 1.17 4.60
N VAL A 70 -15.84 0.28 3.71
CA VAL A 70 -15.64 -1.17 3.82
C VAL A 70 -14.68 -1.59 2.73
N VAL A 71 -13.64 -2.33 3.10
CA VAL A 71 -12.67 -2.89 2.15
C VAL A 71 -13.10 -4.31 1.77
N MET A 72 -13.58 -4.47 0.55
CA MET A 72 -14.04 -5.76 -0.02
C MET A 72 -13.20 -6.08 -1.26
N VAL A 73 -11.99 -6.59 -1.02
CA VAL A 73 -11.06 -6.99 -2.09
C VAL A 73 -10.67 -8.46 -1.93
N ARG A 74 -10.30 -9.09 -3.05
CA ARG A 74 -9.66 -10.41 -3.00
C ARG A 74 -8.28 -10.31 -2.32
N PRO A 75 -7.73 -11.40 -1.77
CA PRO A 75 -6.35 -11.41 -1.30
C PRO A 75 -5.40 -11.01 -2.44
N SER A 76 -4.86 -9.80 -2.36
CA SER A 76 -3.99 -9.22 -3.37
C SER A 76 -3.15 -8.09 -2.75
N PRO A 77 -2.09 -7.62 -3.43
CA PRO A 77 -1.29 -6.48 -2.96
C PRO A 77 -2.12 -5.24 -2.66
N GLU A 78 -3.22 -5.04 -3.41
CA GLU A 78 -4.13 -3.90 -3.27
C GLU A 78 -4.79 -3.84 -1.89
N PHE A 79 -4.84 -4.94 -1.14
CA PHE A 79 -5.30 -4.94 0.25
C PHE A 79 -4.45 -4.04 1.15
N PHE A 80 -3.15 -3.88 0.87
CA PHE A 80 -2.23 -3.04 1.64
C PHE A 80 -2.11 -1.61 1.10
N LEU A 81 -2.78 -1.31 -0.01
CA LEU A 81 -2.70 -0.03 -0.73
C LEU A 81 -3.94 0.86 -0.53
N LEU A 82 -5.00 0.33 0.09
CA LEU A 82 -6.26 1.02 0.38
C LEU A 82 -6.28 1.55 1.82
#